data_AF-A0A662HBP0-F1
#
_entry.id   AF-A0A662HBP0-F1
#
_cell.length_a   1.000
_cell.length_b   1.000
_cell.length_c   1.000
_cell.angle_alpha   90.00
_cell.angle_beta   90.00
_cell.angle_gamma   90.00
#
_symmetry.space_group_name_H-M   'P 1'
#
loop_
_entity.id
_entity.type
_entity.pdbx_description
1 polymer ?
#
loop_
_entity_poly.entity_id
_entity_poly.type
_entity_poly.pdbx_seq_one_letter_code
_entity_poly.pdbx_strand_id
1 'polypeptide(L)'
;MGYIKWLGHASFEVCLDEKILIFDPWFTGNPMASCKVEDLEKVDYVFVTHDHGDHFGDAVNVCIRTNATLVGIYEISVKAQQ
;
A
#
# COMPACT_ATOMS: atom_id res chain seq x y z
N MET A 1 -16.38 -12.44 4.78
CA MET A 1 -17.01 -11.15 4.42
C MET A 1 -15.87 -10.19 4.12
N GLY A 2 -15.84 -9.58 2.94
CA GLY A 2 -14.79 -8.64 2.56
C GLY A 2 -15.21 -7.19 2.79
N TYR A 3 -14.24 -6.26 2.71
CA TYR A 3 -14.51 -4.82 2.69
C TYR A 3 -13.54 -4.09 1.78
N ILE A 4 -13.91 -2.85 1.43
CA ILE A 4 -13.04 -1.87 0.81
C ILE A 4 -13.14 -0.60 1.65
N LYS A 5 -11.99 -0.08 2.07
CA LYS A 5 -11.85 1.16 2.81
C LYS A 5 -10.99 2.11 1.98
N TRP A 6 -11.55 3.28 1.69
CA TRP A 6 -10.79 4.35 1.07
C TRP A 6 -9.89 5.02 2.11
N LEU A 7 -8.61 5.19 1.78
CA LEU A 7 -7.60 5.76 2.68
C LEU A 7 -7.12 7.17 2.27
N GLY A 8 -7.65 7.71 1.17
CA GLY A 8 -7.26 9.00 0.60
C GLY A 8 -6.61 8.84 -0.78
N HIS A 9 -6.87 9.77 -1.71
CA HIS A 9 -6.39 9.70 -3.10
C HIS A 9 -6.68 8.32 -3.76
N ALA A 10 -5.66 7.64 -4.26
CA ALA A 10 -5.71 6.30 -4.84
C ALA A 10 -5.42 5.18 -3.81
N SER A 11 -5.26 5.52 -2.54
CA SER A 11 -4.96 4.53 -1.49
C SER A 11 -6.22 3.82 -1.02
N PHE A 12 -6.20 2.50 -1.06
CA PHE A 12 -7.30 1.65 -0.56
C PHE A 12 -6.76 0.51 0.29
N GLU A 13 -7.49 0.19 1.35
CA GLU A 13 -7.35 -1.07 2.05
C GLU A 13 -8.52 -1.98 1.65
N VAL A 14 -8.20 -3.20 1.27
CA VAL A 14 -9.17 -4.22 0.88
C VAL A 14 -8.96 -5.42 1.78
N CYS A 15 -10.05 -5.96 2.33
CA CYS A 15 -10.03 -7.27 2.97
C CYS A 15 -10.77 -8.26 2.08
N LEU A 16 -10.08 -9.34 1.70
CA LEU A 16 -10.62 -10.44 0.92
C LEU A 16 -10.04 -11.74 1.45
N ASP A 17 -10.88 -12.72 1.77
CA ASP A 17 -10.47 -14.03 2.28
C ASP A 17 -9.45 -13.96 3.44
N GLU A 18 -9.73 -13.09 4.42
CA GLU A 18 -8.88 -12.84 5.60
C GLU A 18 -7.49 -12.25 5.29
N LYS A 19 -7.25 -11.86 4.03
CA LYS A 19 -6.07 -11.13 3.57
C LYS A 19 -6.33 -9.64 3.53
N ILE A 20 -5.36 -8.87 4.01
CA ILE A 20 -5.37 -7.41 3.93
C ILE A 20 -4.48 -6.99 2.77
N LEU A 21 -5.06 -6.31 1.80
CA LEU A 21 -4.38 -5.78 0.62
C LEU A 21 -4.40 -4.26 0.69
N ILE A 22 -3.28 -3.62 0.40
CA ILE A 22 -3.21 -2.17 0.24
C ILE A 22 -2.84 -1.81 -1.18
N PHE A 23 -3.52 -0.84 -1.76
CA PHE A 23 -3.27 -0.33 -3.10
C PHE A 23 -2.71 1.09 -3.00
N ASP A 24 -1.69 1.38 -3.81
CA ASP A 24 -1.09 2.70 -4.01
C ASP A 24 -0.96 3.53 -2.71
N PRO A 25 -0.21 3.04 -1.70
CA PRO A 25 -0.18 3.65 -0.37
C PRO A 25 0.58 4.98 -0.38
N TRP A 26 -0.15 6.09 -0.42
CA TRP A 26 0.40 7.43 -0.24
C TRP A 26 -0.20 8.05 1.01
N PHE A 27 0.52 7.93 2.12
CA PHE A 27 0.16 8.46 3.43
C PHE A 27 1.01 9.70 3.77
N THR A 28 2.32 9.64 3.53
CA THR A 28 3.24 10.74 3.79
C THR A 28 3.05 11.86 2.77
N GLY A 29 2.49 12.99 3.21
CA GLY A 29 2.25 14.16 2.37
C GLY A 29 0.90 14.17 1.65
N ASN A 30 0.09 13.11 1.77
CA ASN A 30 -1.28 13.10 1.28
C ASN A 30 -2.20 13.89 2.23
N PRO A 31 -2.81 15.00 1.80
CA PRO A 31 -3.62 15.85 2.67
C PRO A 31 -4.93 15.19 3.14
N MET A 32 -5.35 14.10 2.48
CA MET A 32 -6.57 13.36 2.78
C MET A 32 -6.28 11.96 3.36
N ALA A 33 -5.02 11.68 3.75
CA ALA A 33 -4.67 10.39 4.34
C ALA A 33 -5.49 10.13 5.61
N SER A 34 -6.20 9.00 5.64
CA SER A 34 -7.03 8.60 6.78
C SER A 34 -6.27 7.85 7.87
N CYS A 35 -5.03 7.47 7.59
CA CYS A 35 -4.12 6.77 8.51
C CYS A 35 -2.67 7.04 8.13
N LYS A 36 -1.74 6.58 8.98
CA LYS A 36 -0.31 6.55 8.74
C LYS A 36 0.18 5.11 8.56
N VAL A 37 1.42 4.95 8.10
CA VAL A 37 2.06 3.61 7.98
C VAL A 37 2.07 2.90 9.33
N GLU A 38 2.26 3.64 10.43
CA GLU A 38 2.35 3.06 11.78
C GLU A 38 1.03 2.43 12.25
N ASP A 39 -0.10 2.91 11.75
CA ASP A 39 -1.44 2.43 12.11
C ASP A 39 -1.78 1.06 11.49
N LEU A 40 -0.98 0.60 10.52
CA LEU A 40 -1.21 -0.64 9.77
C LEU A 40 -0.65 -1.85 10.51
N GLU A 41 -1.47 -2.55 11.29
CA GLU A 41 -1.01 -3.72 12.06
C GLU A 41 -0.69 -4.95 11.19
N LYS A 42 -1.50 -5.19 10.16
CA LYS A 42 -1.36 -6.33 9.24
C LYS A 42 -1.64 -5.89 7.81
N VAL A 43 -0.71 -6.21 6.91
CA VAL A 43 -0.90 -6.14 5.46
C VAL A 43 -0.24 -7.39 4.87
N ASP A 44 -0.95 -8.11 4.03
CA ASP A 44 -0.42 -9.30 3.35
C ASP A 44 0.21 -8.92 2.00
N TYR A 45 -0.41 -7.97 1.28
CA TYR A 45 0.02 -7.55 -0.05
C TYR A 45 -0.08 -6.03 -0.23
N VAL A 46 0.90 -5.46 -0.92
CA VAL A 46 0.90 -4.05 -1.36
C VAL A 46 0.94 -4.02 -2.88
N PHE A 47 -0.08 -3.44 -3.51
CA PHE A 47 -0.17 -3.28 -4.95
C PHE A 47 0.22 -1.86 -5.34
N VAL A 48 1.10 -1.71 -6.32
CA VAL A 48 1.50 -0.41 -6.87
C VAL A 48 1.23 -0.39 -8.37
N THR A 49 0.41 0.56 -8.81
CA THR A 49 -0.04 0.68 -10.20
C THR A 49 1.04 1.25 -11.12
N HIS A 50 1.74 2.30 -10.68
CA HIS A 50 2.83 2.96 -11.41
C HIS A 50 3.73 3.77 -10.47
N ASP A 51 4.87 4.26 -11.00
CA ASP A 51 5.97 4.83 -10.20
C ASP A 51 5.85 6.33 -9.87
N HIS A 52 4.66 6.93 -10.00
CA HIS A 52 4.48 8.31 -9.52
C HIS A 52 4.41 8.33 -7.99
N GLY A 53 4.94 9.38 -7.36
CA GLY A 53 5.12 9.46 -5.90
C GLY A 53 3.81 9.43 -5.10
N ASP A 54 2.71 9.87 -5.70
CA ASP A 54 1.35 9.83 -5.16
C ASP A 54 0.67 8.44 -5.26
N HIS A 55 1.36 7.48 -5.89
CA HIS A 55 0.94 6.07 -5.97
C HIS A 55 1.96 5.12 -5.32
N PHE A 56 3.24 5.22 -5.67
CA PHE A 56 4.30 4.42 -5.04
C PHE A 56 4.46 4.76 -3.56
N GLY A 57 4.44 6.06 -3.23
CA GLY A 57 4.37 6.60 -1.88
C GLY A 57 5.19 5.83 -0.83
N ASP A 58 4.47 5.33 0.17
CA ASP A 58 4.96 4.61 1.33
C ASP A 58 5.01 3.08 1.14
N ALA A 59 4.88 2.56 -0.10
CA ALA A 59 4.73 1.13 -0.36
C ALA A 59 5.83 0.26 0.26
N VAL A 60 7.09 0.69 0.12
CA VAL A 60 8.25 -0.02 0.71
C VAL A 60 8.18 0.00 2.24
N ASN A 61 7.82 1.14 2.83
CA ASN A 61 7.71 1.27 4.30
C ASN A 61 6.60 0.36 4.85
N VAL A 62 5.46 0.27 4.16
CA VAL A 62 4.37 -0.66 4.51
C VAL A 62 4.89 -2.10 4.45
N CYS A 63 5.57 -2.48 3.38
CA CYS A 63 6.11 -3.83 3.22
C CYS A 63 7.12 -4.19 4.32
N ILE A 64 8.08 -3.29 4.62
CA ILE A 64 9.08 -3.50 5.68
C ILE A 64 8.41 -3.69 7.05
N ARG A 65 7.42 -2.85 7.37
CA ARG A 65 6.76 -2.87 8.68
C ARG A 65 5.89 -4.12 8.89
N THR A 66 5.26 -4.61 7.83
CA THR A 66 4.23 -5.67 7.92
C THR A 66 4.68 -7.01 7.36
N ASN A 67 5.87 -7.07 6.74
CA ASN A 67 6.36 -8.20 5.95
C ASN A 67 5.42 -8.56 4.77
N ALA A 68 4.70 -7.57 4.23
CA ALA A 68 3.84 -7.73 3.07
C ALA A 68 4.64 -7.98 1.78
N THR A 69 4.02 -8.65 0.82
CA THR A 69 4.58 -8.80 -0.53
C THR A 69 4.18 -7.62 -1.41
N LEU A 70 5.15 -6.95 -2.03
CA LEU A 70 4.87 -5.93 -3.04
C LEU A 70 4.56 -6.57 -4.39
N VAL A 71 3.48 -6.11 -5.02
CA VAL A 71 2.99 -6.55 -6.33
C VAL A 71 2.92 -5.34 -7.26
N GLY A 72 3.59 -5.44 -8.40
CA GLY A 72 3.63 -4.40 -9.42
C GLY A 72 4.19 -4.95 -10.73
N ILE A 73 4.39 -4.09 -11.72
CA ILE A 73 5.13 -4.46 -12.93
C ILE A 73 6.60 -4.71 -12.59
N TYR A 74 7.31 -5.45 -13.45
CA TYR A 74 8.71 -5.87 -13.23
C TYR A 74 9.62 -4.73 -12.75
N GLU A 75 9.59 -3.58 -13.43
CA GLU A 75 10.44 -2.44 -13.10
C GLU A 75 10.15 -1.86 -11.71
N ILE A 76 8.88 -1.84 -11.28
CA ILE A 76 8.50 -1.41 -9.92
C ILE A 76 9.01 -2.41 -8.89
N SER A 77 8.87 -3.71 -9.16
CA SER A 77 9.39 -4.76 -8.27
C SER A 77 10.90 -4.71 -8.13
N VAL A 78 11.63 -4.41 -9.22
CA VAL A 78 13.09 -4.20 -9.18
C VAL A 78 13.44 -2.94 -8.39
N LYS A 79 12.72 -1.83 -8.59
CA LYS A 79 12.91 -0.58 -7.83
C LYS A 79 12.70 -0.78 -6.33
N ALA A 80 11.68 -1.54 -5.93
CA ALA A 80 11.35 -1.79 -4.53
C ALA A 80 12.36 -2.68 -3.77
N GLN A 81 13.31 -3.30 -4.48
CA GLN A 81 14.39 -4.10 -3.89
C GLN A 81 15.66 -3.30 -3.58
N GLN A 82 15.72 -2.03 -3.98
CA GLN A 82 16.85 -1.13 -3.75
C GLN A 82 16.75 -0.47 -2.37
#